data_AF-A0A2P4PHA5-F1
#
_entry.id   AF-A0A2P4PHA5-F1
#
_cell.length_a   1.000
_cell.length_b   1.000
_cell.length_c   1.000
_cell.angle_alpha   90.00
_cell.angle_beta   90.00
_cell.angle_gamma   90.00
#
_symmetry.space_group_name_H-M   'P 1'
#
loop_
_entity.id
_entity.type
_entity.pdbx_description
1 polymer ?
#
loop_
_entity_poly.entity_id
_entity_poly.type
_entity_poly.pdbx_seq_one_letter_code
_entity_poly.pdbx_strand_id
1 'polypeptide(L)' 'ALYFIHKENAIHRDLHSGNILFSEFSNRWYISDLGFCGPADKSSTCIYGNLPYI' A
#
# COMPACT_ATOMS: atom_id res chain seq x y z
N ALA A 1 3.56 8.30 -4.34
CA ALA A 1 3.65 6.82 -4.31
C ALA A 1 2.30 6.17 -4.61
N LEU A 2 1.27 6.37 -3.78
CA LEU A 2 -0.05 5.72 -3.93
C LEU A 2 -0.71 5.89 -5.31
N TYR A 3 -0.63 7.09 -5.88
CA TYR A 3 -1.12 7.38 -7.24
C TYR A 3 -0.61 6.38 -8.28
N PHE A 4 0.67 5.99 -8.21
CA PHE A 4 1.25 5.03 -9.15
C PHE A 4 0.68 3.63 -8.95
N ILE A 5 0.44 3.22 -7.71
CA ILE A 5 -0.19 1.92 -7.40
C ILE A 5 -1.60 1.85 -8.02
N HIS A 6 -2.39 2.92 -7.86
CA HIS A 6 -3.74 2.97 -8.41
C HIS A 6 -3.76 3.10 -9.94
N LYS A 7 -2.76 3.77 -10.53
CA LYS A 7 -2.60 3.84 -11.99
C LYS A 7 -2.39 2.45 -12.61
N GLU A 8 -1.75 1.53 -11.88
CA GLU A 8 -1.59 0.13 -12.28
C GLU A 8 -2.83 -0.75 -11.97
N ASN A 9 -3.98 -0.14 -11.63
CA ASN A 9 -5.20 -0.84 -11.22
C ASN A 9 -5.00 -1.79 -10.03
N ALA A 10 -4.09 -1.45 -9.12
CA ALA A 10 -3.78 -2.20 -7.91
C ALA A 10 -4.16 -1.43 -6.63
N ILE A 11 -4.34 -2.18 -5.53
CA ILE A 11 -4.58 -1.67 -4.18
C ILE A 11 -3.49 -2.21 -3.26
N HIS A 12 -2.90 -1.36 -2.42
CA HIS A 12 -1.84 -1.74 -1.46
C HIS A 12 -2.32 -2.70 -0.36
N ARG A 13 -3.58 -2.52 0.08
CA ARG A 13 -4.31 -3.32 1.09
C ARG A 13 -3.77 -3.34 2.52
N ASP A 14 -2.54 -2.87 2.75
CA ASP A 14 -1.99 -2.69 4.11
C ASP A 14 -1.23 -1.37 4.25
N LEU A 15 -1.89 -0.25 3.93
CA LEU A 15 -1.26 1.07 4.02
C LEU A 15 -1.46 1.66 5.42
N HIS A 16 -0.37 1.78 6.18
CA HIS A 16 -0.33 2.43 7.49
C HIS A 16 1.03 3.12 7.68
N SER A 17 1.20 3.87 8.78
CA SER A 17 2.44 4.63 9.05
C SER A 17 3.71 3.78 9.06
N GLY A 18 3.62 2.51 9.43
CA GLY A 18 4.74 1.56 9.40
C GLY A 18 5.21 1.19 7.99
N ASN A 19 4.34 1.35 6.99
CA ASN A 19 4.64 1.09 5.56
C ASN A 19 4.93 2.38 4.78
N ILE A 20 5.18 3.50 5.48
CA ILE A 20 5.60 4.77 4.88
C ILE A 20 7.06 5.01 5.24
N LEU A 21 7.94 4.90 4.25
CA LEU A 21 9.38 5.08 4.43
C LEU A 21 9.81 6.47 4.01
N PHE A 22 10.68 7.10 4.80
CA PHE A 22 11.39 8.31 4.42
C PHE A 22 12.80 7.96 3.95
N SER A 23 13.19 8.48 2.78
CA SER A 23 14.58 8.41 2.31
C SER A 23 15.22 9.78 2.49
N GLU A 24 16.21 9.87 3.38
CA GLU A 24 17.03 11.08 3.55
C GLU A 24 17.83 11.40 2.28
N PHE A 25 18.32 10.37 1.59
CA PHE A 25 19.12 10.51 0.38
C PHE A 25 18.37 11.24 -0.74
N SER A 26 17.11 10.90 -0.98
CA SER A 26 16.29 11.52 -2.02
C SER A 26 15.34 12.60 -1.49
N ASN A 27 15.32 12.82 -0.17
CA ASN A 27 14.38 13.68 0.56
C ASN A 27 12.92 13.42 0.14
N ARG A 28 12.52 12.14 0.11
CA ARG A 28 11.20 11.70 -0.41
C ARG A 28 10.59 10.61 0.45
N TRP A 29 9.27 10.53 0.38
CA TRP A 29 8.45 9.50 1.01
C TRP A 29 8.08 8.40 0.01
N TYR A 30 8.16 7.15 0.47
CA TYR A 30 7.87 5.93 -0.28
C TYR A 30 6.84 5.09 0.45
N ILE A 31 6.14 4.23 -0.30
CA ILE A 31 5.28 3.20 0.26
C ILE A 31 6.02 1.87 0.11
N SER A 32 6.12 1.12 1.20
CA SER A 32 6.79 -0.19 1.29
C SER A 32 5.80 -1.31 1.60
N ASP A 33 6.29 -2.54 1.57
CA ASP A 33 5.53 -3.77 1.83
C ASP A 33 4.35 -4.00 0.87
N LEU A 34 4.69 -4.54 -0.30
CA LEU A 34 3.72 -4.91 -1.33
C LEU A 34 3.18 -6.34 -1.17
N GLY A 35 3.36 -6.98 0.00
CA GLY A 35 2.95 -8.38 0.22
C GLY A 35 1.46 -8.63 0.02
N PHE A 36 0.62 -7.62 0.26
CA PHE A 36 -0.82 -7.65 0.00
C PHE A 36 -1.24 -6.86 -1.24
N CYS A 37 -0.29 -6.28 -1.99
CA CYS A 37 -0.60 -5.49 -3.16
C CYS A 37 -1.19 -6.38 -4.25
N GLY A 38 -2.32 -5.98 -4.83
CA GLY A 38 -2.97 -6.76 -5.87
C GLY A 38 -4.08 -6.04 -6.61
N PRO A 39 -4.66 -6.66 -7.64
CA PRO A 39 -5.67 -6.05 -8.51
C PRO A 39 -6.86 -5.48 -7.73
N ALA A 40 -7.40 -4.36 -8.19
CA ALA A 40 -8.54 -3.69 -7.58
C ALA A 40 -9.86 -4.45 -7.75
N ASP A 41 -9.97 -5.30 -8.78
CA ASP A 41 -11.15 -6.08 -9.14
C ASP A 41 -11.27 -7.41 -8.36
N LYS A 42 -10.19 -7.86 -7.71
CA LYS A 42 -10.22 -9.07 -6.90
C LYS A 42 -11.07 -8.84 -5.65
N SER A 43 -12.13 -9.64 -5.50
CA SER A 43 -13.07 -9.56 -4.39
C SER A 43 -12.37 -9.58 -3.03
N SER A 44 -12.78 -8.67 -2.14
CA SER A 44 -12.24 -8.48 -0.79
C SER A 44 -12.83 -9.49 0.20
N THR A 45 -13.03 -10.74 -0.20
CA THR A 45 -13.60 -11.79 0.67
C THR A 45 -12.65 -12.19 1.79
N CYS A 46 -11.37 -11.84 1.68
CA CYS A 46 -10.38 -11.96 2.74
C CYS A 46 -10.14 -10.61 3.41
N ILE A 47 -10.02 -10.62 4.73
CA ILE A 47 -9.58 -9.47 5.52
C ILE A 47 -8.06 -9.31 5.32
N TYR A 48 -7.64 -8.13 4.87
CA TYR A 48 -6.24 -7.75 4.69
C TYR A 48 -5.98 -6.47 5.47
N GLY A 49 -4.73 -6.31 5.93
CA GLY A 49 -4.29 -5.10 6.61
C GLY A 49 -4.34 -5.20 8.14
N ASN A 50 -3.95 -4.10 8.79
CA ASN A 50 -3.92 -4.00 10.24
C ASN A 50 -5.27 -3.54 10.81
N LEU A 51 -5.75 -4.19 11.90
CA LEU A 51 -7.07 -3.94 12.52
C LEU A 51 -7.45 -2.47 12.76
N PRO A 52 -6.56 -1.54 13.19
CA PRO A 52 -6.93 -0.13 13.32
C PRO A 52 -7.18 0.61 11.98
N TYR A 53 -6.88 -0.03 10.84
CA TYR A 53 -6.93 0.54 9.50
C TYR A 53 -7.75 -0.31 8.49
N ILE A 54 -8.52 -1.29 8.98
CA ILE A 54 -9.47 -2.13 8.19
C ILE A 54 -10.87 -1.49 8.19
#